data_AF-A0A9W6T3K3-F1
#
_entry.id   AF-A0A9W6T3K3-F1
#
_cell.length_a   1.000
_cell.length_b   1.000
_cell.length_c   1.000
_cell.angle_alpha   90.00
_cell.angle_beta   90.00
_cell.angle_gamma   90.00
#
_symmetry.space_group_name_H-M   'P 1'
#
loop_
_entity.id
_entity.type
_entity.pdbx_description
1 polymer ?
#
loop_
_entity_poly.entity_id
_entity_poly.type
_entity_poly.pdbx_seq_one_letter_code
_entity_poly.pdbx_strand_id
1 'polypeptide(L)'
;MKLKTKHLLTLLFFLISISHSWSPTDSYAPGKVQCPAFIYDAENNTPDHQGFTRRSNSLSKSETEWIKERHKITDQSLKWYLRLANMEDIEGVSTDQFIDDLDRSINIGLAFSGGGYRAMLTAAGEISGLDNRTDGIMEYGLPILPAVSYISGLSGGSWFLSTLAFNNWTSVQDIINTRGQKDAVWDLKDSIANPNGAFFFLGDWIKGIKSSHVL
;
A
#
# COMPACT_ATOMS: atom_id res chain seq x y z
N MET A 1 -46.75 -18.82 -13.38
CA MET A 1 -45.74 -17.75 -13.27
C MET A 1 -45.06 -17.60 -14.64
N LYS A 2 -45.50 -16.64 -15.47
CA LYS A 2 -44.99 -16.46 -16.85
C LYS A 2 -43.74 -15.57 -16.80
N LEU A 3 -42.54 -16.16 -16.82
CA LEU A 3 -41.32 -15.41 -17.11
C LEU A 3 -41.47 -14.79 -18.50
N LYS A 4 -41.46 -13.45 -18.57
CA LYS A 4 -41.60 -12.71 -19.84
C LYS A 4 -40.41 -13.07 -20.74
N THR A 5 -40.72 -13.61 -21.93
CA THR A 5 -39.79 -14.05 -22.98
C THR A 5 -38.70 -13.03 -23.34
N LYS A 6 -38.95 -11.74 -23.05
CA LYS A 6 -37.98 -10.66 -23.24
C LYS A 6 -36.75 -10.75 -22.29
N HIS A 7 -36.90 -11.25 -21.06
CA HIS A 7 -35.76 -11.42 -20.14
C HIS A 7 -34.89 -12.64 -20.47
N LEU A 8 -35.48 -13.65 -21.12
CA LEU A 8 -34.73 -14.84 -21.57
C LEU A 8 -33.77 -14.50 -22.72
N LEU A 9 -34.18 -13.59 -23.63
CA LEU A 9 -33.31 -13.10 -24.70
C LEU A 9 -32.17 -12.22 -24.16
N THR A 10 -32.40 -11.40 -23.14
CA THR A 10 -31.35 -10.56 -22.54
C THR A 10 -30.33 -11.38 -21.76
N LEU A 11 -30.75 -12.47 -21.10
CA LEU A 11 -29.82 -13.42 -20.48
C LEU A 11 -28.99 -14.18 -21.53
N LEU A 12 -29.58 -14.51 -22.68
CA LEU A 12 -28.87 -15.22 -23.76
C LEU A 12 -27.77 -14.37 -24.41
N PHE A 13 -27.96 -13.05 -24.51
CA PHE A 13 -26.93 -12.13 -25.03
C PHE A 13 -25.78 -11.86 -24.06
N PHE A 14 -25.99 -12.03 -22.74
CA PHE A 14 -24.90 -11.93 -21.74
C PHE A 14 -24.02 -13.18 -21.67
N LEU A 15 -24.44 -14.31 -22.24
CA LEU A 15 -23.73 -15.59 -22.18
C LEU A 15 -22.78 -15.85 -23.36
N ILE A 16 -22.74 -14.99 -24.39
CA ILE A 16 -21.88 -15.16 -25.58
C ILE A 16 -20.75 -14.13 -25.58
N SER A 17 -20.04 -14.05 -24.46
CA SER A 17 -18.68 -13.51 -24.43
C SER A 17 -17.83 -14.39 -23.54
N ILE A 18 -17.86 -15.69 -23.81
CA ILE A 18 -16.77 -16.57 -23.38
C ILE A 18 -15.59 -16.17 -24.26
N SER A 19 -14.82 -15.18 -23.82
CA SER A 19 -13.46 -15.00 -24.34
C SER A 19 -12.71 -16.28 -23.99
N HIS A 20 -12.56 -17.18 -24.96
CA HIS A 20 -11.62 -18.29 -24.86
C HIS A 20 -10.21 -17.71 -24.81
N SER A 21 -9.79 -17.27 -23.64
CA SER A 21 -8.38 -17.01 -23.35
C SER A 21 -7.67 -18.36 -23.17
N TRP A 22 -7.62 -19.14 -24.25
CA TRP A 22 -6.85 -20.37 -24.33
C TRP A 22 -5.43 -20.02 -24.72
N SER A 23 -4.44 -20.68 -24.11
CA SER A 23 -3.06 -20.52 -24.54
C SER A 23 -2.91 -20.89 -26.03
N PRO A 24 -2.16 -20.12 -26.83
CA PRO A 24 -1.89 -20.43 -28.24
C PRO A 24 -1.23 -21.80 -28.48
N THR A 25 -0.65 -22.40 -27.42
CA THR A 25 0.01 -23.70 -27.46
C THR A 25 -0.88 -24.85 -27.00
N ASP A 26 -2.17 -24.58 -26.70
CA ASP A 26 -3.10 -25.57 -26.17
C ASP A 26 -2.57 -26.28 -24.89
N SER A 27 -1.82 -25.54 -24.07
CA SER A 27 -1.22 -26.02 -22.82
C SER A 27 -1.18 -24.92 -21.76
N TYR A 28 -0.86 -25.26 -20.50
CA TYR A 28 -0.66 -24.25 -19.44
C TYR A 28 0.50 -23.29 -19.74
N ALA A 29 1.52 -23.74 -20.49
CA ALA A 29 2.68 -22.92 -20.78
C ALA A 29 2.33 -21.78 -21.75
N PRO A 30 2.83 -20.55 -21.52
CA PRO A 30 2.59 -19.43 -22.41
C PRO A 30 3.17 -19.71 -23.81
N GLY A 31 2.37 -19.47 -24.83
CA GLY A 31 2.79 -19.51 -26.23
C GLY A 31 3.41 -18.20 -26.70
N LYS A 32 4.32 -18.27 -27.68
CA LYS A 32 4.75 -17.07 -28.42
C LYS A 32 3.59 -16.59 -29.28
N VAL A 33 3.19 -15.33 -29.11
CA VAL A 33 2.21 -14.66 -29.96
C VAL A 33 2.84 -13.42 -30.59
N GLN A 34 2.31 -13.01 -31.73
CA GLN A 34 2.66 -11.71 -32.30
C GLN A 34 2.15 -10.61 -31.35
N CYS A 35 3.00 -9.65 -31.05
CA CYS A 35 2.59 -8.50 -30.27
C CYS A 35 1.45 -7.75 -30.98
N PRO A 36 0.41 -7.27 -30.26
CA PRO A 36 -0.70 -6.55 -30.88
C PRO A 36 -0.24 -5.35 -31.70
N ALA A 37 -0.75 -5.17 -32.92
CA ALA A 37 -0.30 -4.11 -33.82
C ALA A 37 -0.43 -2.69 -33.22
N PHE A 38 -1.44 -2.48 -32.36
CA PHE A 38 -1.72 -1.18 -31.76
C PHE A 38 -0.57 -0.63 -30.91
N ILE A 39 0.35 -1.48 -30.44
CA ILE A 39 1.50 -1.02 -29.64
C ILE A 39 2.53 -0.23 -30.47
N TYR A 40 2.41 -0.25 -31.79
CA TYR A 40 3.27 0.50 -32.71
C TYR A 40 2.62 1.79 -33.21
N ASP A 41 1.34 2.01 -32.91
CA ASP A 41 0.62 3.22 -33.26
C ASP A 41 1.24 4.42 -32.53
N ALA A 42 1.30 5.57 -33.20
CA ALA A 42 1.93 6.78 -32.64
C ALA A 42 1.32 7.23 -31.30
N GLU A 43 0.04 6.93 -31.07
CA GLU A 43 -0.67 7.22 -29.82
C GLU A 43 -0.22 6.32 -28.66
N ASN A 44 0.15 5.08 -28.96
CA ASN A 44 0.51 4.05 -27.98
C ASN A 44 2.02 3.81 -27.90
N ASN A 45 2.83 4.46 -28.75
CA ASN A 45 4.28 4.31 -28.79
C ASN A 45 4.94 5.68 -28.64
N THR A 46 5.14 6.09 -27.39
CA THR A 46 5.76 7.36 -27.04
C THR A 46 7.11 7.12 -26.35
N PRO A 47 7.92 8.16 -26.13
CA PRO A 47 9.12 8.05 -25.28
C PRO A 47 8.84 7.50 -23.87
N ASP A 48 7.62 7.69 -23.36
CA ASP A 48 7.24 7.38 -21.97
C ASP A 48 6.53 6.04 -21.79
N HIS A 49 5.84 5.55 -22.83
CA HIS A 49 5.11 4.28 -22.78
C HIS A 49 5.02 3.57 -24.14
N GLN A 50 4.86 2.24 -24.09
CA GLN A 50 4.56 1.39 -25.24
C GLN A 50 3.35 0.51 -24.91
N GLY A 51 2.24 0.71 -25.61
CA GLY A 51 0.94 0.15 -25.26
C GLY A 51 0.58 0.45 -23.80
N PHE A 52 0.22 -0.57 -23.04
CA PHE A 52 -0.10 -0.43 -21.61
C PHE A 52 1.12 -0.42 -20.68
N THR A 53 2.34 -0.53 -21.22
CA THR A 53 3.56 -0.60 -20.42
C THR A 53 4.27 0.75 -20.38
N ARG A 54 4.54 1.25 -19.17
CA ARG A 54 5.37 2.45 -18.97
C ARG A 54 6.85 2.08 -19.07
N ARG A 55 7.67 2.95 -19.66
CA ARG A 55 9.12 2.83 -19.58
C ARG A 55 9.61 3.23 -18.18
N SER A 56 10.48 2.41 -17.58
CA SER A 56 10.94 2.58 -16.19
C SER A 56 12.23 3.40 -16.09
N ASN A 57 12.30 4.56 -16.74
CA ASN A 57 13.51 5.40 -16.75
C ASN A 57 13.56 6.41 -15.58
N SER A 58 12.43 6.65 -14.93
CA SER A 58 12.25 7.61 -13.84
C SER A 58 11.05 7.20 -12.97
N LEU A 59 10.79 7.92 -11.87
CA LEU A 59 9.55 7.76 -11.11
C LEU A 59 8.33 7.98 -12.00
N SER A 60 7.20 7.40 -11.62
CA SER A 60 5.95 7.69 -12.31
C SER A 60 5.56 9.16 -12.09
N LYS A 61 4.78 9.73 -13.02
CA LYS A 61 4.25 11.10 -12.88
C LYS A 61 3.47 11.25 -11.56
N SER A 62 2.59 10.29 -11.27
CA SER A 62 1.79 10.29 -10.04
C SER A 62 2.63 10.21 -8.78
N GLU A 63 3.70 9.41 -8.77
CA GLU A 63 4.60 9.33 -7.62
C GLU A 63 5.43 10.61 -7.45
N THR A 64 5.86 11.22 -8.55
CA THR A 64 6.59 12.49 -8.54
C THR A 64 5.72 13.63 -8.01
N GLU A 65 4.45 13.66 -8.39
CA GLU A 65 3.45 14.61 -7.89
C GLU A 65 3.14 14.36 -6.41
N TRP A 66 2.95 13.09 -6.03
CA TRP A 66 2.68 12.71 -4.65
C TRP A 66 3.83 13.06 -3.71
N ILE A 67 5.08 12.75 -4.08
CA ILE A 67 6.23 12.99 -3.20
C ILE A 67 6.46 14.49 -2.98
N LYS A 68 6.20 15.32 -4.00
CA LYS A 68 6.26 16.78 -3.88
C LYS A 68 5.27 17.31 -2.85
N GLU A 69 4.04 16.80 -2.85
CA GLU A 69 3.03 17.19 -1.85
C GLU A 69 3.35 16.61 -0.47
N ARG A 70 3.87 15.38 -0.42
CA ARG A 70 4.31 14.73 0.83
C ARG A 70 5.43 15.52 1.51
N HIS A 71 6.36 16.10 0.74
CA HIS A 71 7.48 16.86 1.29
C HIS A 71 7.08 18.09 2.10
N LYS A 72 5.93 18.71 1.78
CA LYS A 72 5.35 19.78 2.60
C LYS A 72 5.08 19.35 4.04
N ILE A 73 4.79 18.06 4.25
CA ILE A 73 4.55 17.46 5.57
C ILE A 73 5.84 16.90 6.15
N THR A 74 6.65 16.18 5.36
CA THR A 74 7.83 15.49 5.89
C THR A 74 8.88 16.47 6.38
N ASP A 75 9.10 17.57 5.68
CA ASP A 75 10.16 18.52 6.03
C ASP A 75 9.83 19.23 7.35
N GLN A 76 8.56 19.60 7.54
CA GLN A 76 8.09 20.17 8.81
C GLN A 76 8.14 19.14 9.96
N SER A 77 7.75 17.90 9.67
CA SER A 77 7.76 16.82 10.66
C SER A 77 9.19 16.45 11.08
N LEU A 78 10.15 16.48 10.15
CA LEU A 78 11.55 16.21 10.42
C LEU A 78 12.16 17.30 11.30
N LYS A 79 11.93 18.59 10.97
CA LYS A 79 12.35 19.71 11.82
C LYS A 79 11.82 19.59 13.24
N TRP A 80 10.52 19.30 13.37
CA TRP A 80 9.89 19.07 14.67
C TRP A 80 10.55 17.92 15.44
N TYR A 81 10.76 16.77 14.79
CA TYR A 81 11.42 15.62 15.41
C TYR A 81 12.86 15.91 15.85
N LEU A 82 13.66 16.59 15.02
CA LEU A 82 15.04 16.93 15.36
C LEU A 82 15.13 17.87 16.57
N ARG A 83 14.21 18.83 16.69
CA ARG A 83 14.10 19.66 17.90
C ARG A 83 13.77 18.83 19.14
N LEU A 84 12.83 17.88 19.03
CA LEU A 84 12.53 16.96 20.13
C LEU A 84 13.74 16.11 20.53
N ALA A 85 14.60 15.75 19.57
CA ALA A 85 15.85 15.03 19.80
C ALA A 85 16.98 15.93 20.35
N ASN A 86 16.69 17.19 20.70
CA ASN A 86 17.66 18.19 21.15
C ASN A 86 18.80 18.42 20.13
N MET A 87 18.50 18.25 18.84
CA MET A 87 19.37 18.59 17.73
C MET A 87 18.98 19.98 17.22
N GLU A 88 19.37 21.02 17.94
CA GLU A 88 19.01 22.41 17.63
C GLU A 88 20.05 23.13 16.78
N ASP A 89 21.29 22.65 16.81
CA ASP A 89 22.44 23.17 16.07
C ASP A 89 23.06 22.06 15.22
N ILE A 90 23.09 22.29 13.90
CA ILE A 90 23.76 21.45 12.92
C ILE A 90 24.78 22.34 12.21
N GLU A 91 26.07 22.07 12.41
CA GLU A 91 27.17 22.80 11.76
C GLU A 91 27.19 24.32 12.02
N GLY A 92 26.68 24.77 13.17
CA GLY A 92 26.66 26.17 13.57
C GLY A 92 25.46 26.96 13.03
N VAL A 93 24.48 26.28 12.43
CA VAL A 93 23.19 26.87 12.03
C VAL A 93 22.03 26.14 12.70
N SER A 94 20.90 26.84 12.85
CA SER A 94 19.69 26.21 13.40
C SER A 94 19.24 25.06 12.51
N THR A 95 18.70 24.00 13.10
CA THR A 95 18.18 22.85 12.34
C THR A 95 17.12 23.22 11.30
N ASP A 96 16.24 24.18 11.62
CA ASP A 96 15.22 24.63 10.68
C ASP A 96 15.87 25.27 9.45
N GLN A 97 16.90 26.10 9.67
CA GLN A 97 17.68 26.73 8.60
C GLN A 97 18.47 25.68 7.81
N PHE A 98 19.12 24.73 8.48
CA PHE A 98 19.85 23.65 7.80
C PHE A 98 18.96 22.91 6.81
N ILE A 99 17.73 22.55 7.21
CA ILE A 99 16.78 21.85 6.35
C ILE A 99 16.24 22.75 5.23
N ASP A 100 16.00 24.04 5.50
CA ASP A 100 15.52 24.99 4.47
C ASP A 100 16.59 25.34 3.42
N ASP A 101 17.86 25.35 3.81
CA ASP A 101 18.99 25.65 2.94
C ASP A 101 19.37 24.46 2.03
N LEU A 102 18.74 23.29 2.19
CA LEU A 102 18.94 22.16 1.29
C LEU A 102 18.24 22.40 -0.05
N ASP A 103 18.96 22.22 -1.16
CA ASP A 103 18.39 22.20 -2.53
C ASP A 103 17.44 21.00 -2.79
N ARG A 104 17.14 20.21 -1.77
CA ARG A 104 16.27 19.02 -1.84
C ARG A 104 15.65 18.70 -0.49
N SER A 105 14.46 18.10 -0.52
CA SER A 105 13.88 17.45 0.65
C SER A 105 14.59 16.13 0.99
N ILE A 106 14.48 15.70 2.25
CA ILE A 106 15.06 14.45 2.73
C ILE A 106 14.02 13.33 2.62
N ASN A 107 14.38 12.23 1.97
CA ASN A 107 13.54 11.04 1.89
C ASN A 107 13.93 10.03 2.97
N ILE A 108 12.98 9.70 3.84
CA ILE A 108 13.13 8.65 4.85
C ILE A 108 12.29 7.45 4.42
N GLY A 109 12.90 6.26 4.42
CA GLY A 109 12.27 5.01 4.03
C GLY A 109 12.26 4.00 5.17
N LEU A 110 11.13 3.32 5.39
CA LEU A 110 11.02 2.16 6.27
C LEU A 110 10.85 0.88 5.44
N ALA A 111 11.51 -0.20 5.85
CA ALA A 111 11.50 -1.47 5.13
C ALA A 111 11.29 -2.65 6.08
N PHE A 112 10.17 -3.34 5.92
CA PHE A 112 9.79 -4.48 6.75
C PHE A 112 10.02 -5.81 6.04
N SER A 113 10.79 -6.68 6.67
CA SER A 113 11.17 -7.98 6.11
C SER A 113 10.04 -9.02 6.15
N GLY A 114 10.29 -10.18 5.54
CA GLY A 114 9.40 -11.34 5.61
C GLY A 114 9.59 -12.17 6.87
N GLY A 115 8.58 -12.98 7.21
CA GLY A 115 8.64 -13.86 8.39
C GLY A 115 7.29 -14.18 9.01
N GLY A 116 6.23 -14.19 8.21
CA GLY A 116 4.86 -14.43 8.67
C GLY A 116 4.41 -13.47 9.78
N TYR A 117 3.64 -13.97 10.75
CA TYR A 117 3.15 -13.16 11.87
C TYR A 117 4.26 -12.56 12.73
N ARG A 118 5.41 -13.22 12.84
CA ARG A 118 6.53 -12.66 13.60
C ARG A 118 6.97 -11.33 12.97
N ALA A 119 7.23 -11.33 11.67
CA ALA A 119 7.62 -10.10 10.98
C ALA A 119 6.51 -9.04 11.01
N MET A 120 5.25 -9.44 10.83
CA MET A 120 4.10 -8.54 10.91
C MET A 120 4.00 -7.84 12.27
N LEU A 121 4.09 -8.60 13.37
CA LEU A 121 3.95 -8.08 14.73
C LEU A 121 5.19 -7.30 15.18
N THR A 122 6.38 -7.69 14.73
CA THR A 122 7.61 -6.91 14.96
C THR A 122 7.51 -5.55 14.26
N ALA A 123 7.10 -5.53 12.99
CA ALA A 123 6.88 -4.28 12.25
C ALA A 123 5.82 -3.39 12.92
N ALA A 124 4.75 -4.00 13.45
CA ALA A 124 3.73 -3.29 14.23
C ALA A 124 4.29 -2.65 15.51
N GLY A 125 5.13 -3.38 16.25
CA GLY A 125 5.80 -2.84 17.44
C GLY A 125 6.74 -1.69 17.10
N GLU A 126 7.54 -1.85 16.03
CA GLU A 126 8.43 -0.80 15.54
C GLU A 126 7.65 0.45 15.13
N ILE A 127 6.63 0.32 14.29
CA ILE A 127 5.78 1.46 13.89
C ILE A 127 5.08 2.09 15.08
N SER A 128 4.64 1.32 16.08
CA SER A 128 4.04 1.90 17.30
C SER A 128 5.01 2.84 18.00
N GLY A 129 6.31 2.51 18.03
CA GLY A 129 7.36 3.36 18.58
C GLY A 129 7.72 4.58 17.71
N LEU A 130 7.25 4.63 16.45
CA LEU A 130 7.50 5.75 15.52
C LEU A 130 6.27 6.63 15.26
N ASP A 131 5.07 6.09 15.47
CA ASP A 131 3.79 6.71 15.14
C ASP A 131 3.38 7.72 16.22
N ASN A 132 3.16 8.98 15.84
CA ASN A 132 2.73 10.03 16.76
C ASN A 132 1.30 9.83 17.30
N ARG A 133 0.57 8.83 16.79
CA ARG A 133 -0.76 8.41 17.25
C ARG A 133 -0.73 7.35 18.36
N THR A 134 0.45 6.85 18.72
CA THR A 134 0.61 5.87 19.80
C THR A 134 0.56 6.55 21.17
N ASP A 135 -0.15 5.93 22.12
CA ASP A 135 -0.23 6.45 23.49
C ASP A 135 1.14 6.43 24.16
N GLY A 136 1.54 7.54 24.79
CA GLY A 136 2.84 7.66 25.47
C GLY A 136 4.04 7.87 24.54
N ILE A 137 3.83 8.11 23.24
CA ILE A 137 4.91 8.28 22.24
C ILE A 137 5.91 9.38 22.62
N MET A 138 5.45 10.48 23.24
CA MET A 138 6.30 11.61 23.62
C MET A 138 7.27 11.31 24.77
N GLU A 139 6.98 10.30 25.58
CA GLU A 139 7.79 9.94 26.76
C GLU A 139 8.71 8.75 26.46
N TYR A 140 8.25 7.79 25.64
CA TYR A 140 8.92 6.51 25.45
C TYR A 140 9.26 6.15 24.00
N GLY A 141 8.88 6.98 23.03
CA GLY A 141 9.05 6.70 21.61
C GLY A 141 9.77 7.80 20.83
N LEU A 142 9.73 7.66 19.50
CA LEU A 142 10.41 8.53 18.54
C LEU A 142 9.41 8.92 17.45
N PRO A 143 8.62 10.00 17.60
CA PRO A 143 7.45 10.30 16.75
C PRO A 143 7.80 10.76 15.31
N ILE A 144 8.68 10.06 14.61
CA ILE A 144 9.24 10.40 13.30
C ILE A 144 8.38 9.92 12.13
N LEU A 145 7.40 9.05 12.33
CA LEU A 145 6.60 8.47 11.24
C LEU A 145 6.01 9.51 10.26
N PRO A 146 5.53 10.69 10.70
CA PRO A 146 5.07 11.73 9.78
C PRO A 146 6.16 12.27 8.83
N ALA A 147 7.44 12.17 9.20
CA ALA A 147 8.60 12.52 8.36
C ALA A 147 8.99 11.43 7.35
N VAL A 148 8.38 10.23 7.42
CA VAL A 148 8.66 9.13 6.49
C VAL A 148 8.00 9.37 5.13
N SER A 149 8.78 9.18 4.07
CA SER A 149 8.37 9.31 2.66
C SER A 149 7.96 7.97 2.05
N TYR A 150 8.63 6.87 2.40
CA TYR A 150 8.37 5.56 1.78
C TYR A 150 8.28 4.46 2.83
N ILE A 151 7.36 3.54 2.64
CA ILE A 151 7.29 2.31 3.42
C ILE A 151 7.19 1.13 2.47
N SER A 152 8.04 0.14 2.66
CA SER A 152 8.04 -1.12 1.92
C SER A 152 7.90 -2.30 2.86
N GLY A 153 7.29 -3.37 2.39
CA GLY A 153 7.12 -4.59 3.17
C GLY A 153 7.11 -5.82 2.27
N LEU A 154 7.79 -6.89 2.69
CA LEU A 154 7.81 -8.19 2.01
C LEU A 154 7.16 -9.28 2.87
N SER A 155 6.34 -10.15 2.28
CA SER A 155 5.72 -11.31 2.95
C SER A 155 4.99 -10.89 4.25
N GLY A 156 5.43 -11.32 5.43
CA GLY A 156 4.86 -10.90 6.71
C GLY A 156 4.87 -9.38 6.92
N GLY A 157 5.91 -8.67 6.48
CA GLY A 157 5.95 -7.22 6.47
C GLY A 157 4.94 -6.60 5.48
N SER A 158 4.64 -7.29 4.37
CA SER A 158 3.56 -6.85 3.47
C SER A 158 2.19 -6.98 4.14
N TRP A 159 1.94 -8.02 4.95
CA TRP A 159 0.67 -8.16 5.68
C TRP A 159 0.45 -6.99 6.63
N PHE A 160 1.50 -6.57 7.33
CA PHE A 160 1.47 -5.39 8.18
C PHE A 160 1.19 -4.12 7.37
N LEU A 161 1.98 -3.84 6.33
CA LEU A 161 1.81 -2.63 5.52
C LEU A 161 0.43 -2.57 4.85
N SER A 162 -0.04 -3.68 4.28
CA SER A 162 -1.38 -3.79 3.70
C SER A 162 -2.49 -3.61 4.73
N THR A 163 -2.28 -4.05 5.98
CA THR A 163 -3.23 -3.78 7.07
C THR A 163 -3.44 -2.27 7.21
N LEU A 164 -2.37 -1.49 7.31
CA LEU A 164 -2.50 -0.04 7.47
C LEU A 164 -3.10 0.61 6.21
N ALA A 165 -2.55 0.29 5.04
CA ALA A 165 -2.93 0.90 3.77
C ALA A 165 -4.41 0.65 3.40
N PHE A 166 -4.94 -0.55 3.66
CA PHE A 166 -6.33 -0.89 3.31
C PHE A 166 -7.35 -0.59 4.41
N ASN A 167 -6.92 -0.16 5.59
CA ASN A 167 -7.81 0.28 6.68
C ASN A 167 -7.67 1.78 6.93
N ASN A 168 -7.76 2.58 5.85
CA ASN A 168 -7.72 4.04 5.89
C ASN A 168 -6.51 4.62 6.66
N TRP A 169 -5.34 4.02 6.49
CA TRP A 169 -4.12 4.37 7.21
C TRP A 169 -4.31 4.40 8.74
N THR A 170 -4.97 3.38 9.30
CA THR A 170 -5.15 3.24 10.76
C THR A 170 -3.81 3.23 11.52
N SER A 171 -3.82 3.48 12.83
CA SER A 171 -2.64 3.31 13.68
C SER A 171 -2.59 1.90 14.27
N VAL A 172 -1.41 1.46 14.69
CA VAL A 172 -1.30 0.20 15.45
C VAL A 172 -2.02 0.32 16.78
N GLN A 173 -1.97 1.49 17.42
CA GLN A 173 -2.72 1.78 18.65
C GLN A 173 -4.23 1.52 18.46
N ASP A 174 -4.84 2.02 17.38
CA ASP A 174 -6.26 1.81 17.09
C ASP A 174 -6.59 0.33 16.82
N ILE A 175 -5.71 -0.39 16.12
CA ILE A 175 -5.86 -1.83 15.89
C ILE A 175 -5.85 -2.59 17.22
N ILE A 176 -4.96 -2.24 18.15
CA ILE A 176 -4.88 -2.88 19.46
C ILE A 176 -6.09 -2.51 20.33
N ASN A 177 -6.54 -1.26 20.29
CA ASN A 177 -7.70 -0.79 21.04
C ASN A 177 -9.01 -1.49 20.62
N THR A 178 -9.10 -1.94 19.36
CA THR A 178 -10.25 -2.69 18.84
C THR A 178 -10.11 -4.21 19.01
N ARG A 179 -9.01 -4.69 19.60
CA ARG A 179 -8.76 -6.13 19.78
C ARG A 179 -9.87 -6.80 20.60
N GLY A 180 -10.33 -7.95 20.12
CA GLY A 180 -11.38 -8.75 20.78
C GLY A 180 -12.80 -8.28 20.50
N GLN A 181 -12.96 -7.17 19.76
CA GLN A 181 -14.25 -6.76 19.19
C GLN A 181 -14.57 -7.61 17.95
N LYS A 182 -15.85 -7.64 17.56
CA LYS A 182 -16.33 -8.47 16.43
C LYS A 182 -15.75 -8.02 15.08
N ASP A 183 -15.35 -6.76 14.99
CA ASP A 183 -14.78 -6.08 13.82
C ASP A 183 -13.28 -5.74 14.00
N ALA A 184 -12.60 -6.43 14.92
CA ALA A 184 -11.16 -6.28 15.11
C ALA A 184 -10.40 -6.55 13.80
N VAL A 185 -9.49 -5.65 13.44
CA VAL A 185 -8.66 -5.78 12.23
C VAL A 185 -7.74 -7.00 12.34
N TRP A 186 -7.22 -7.28 13.54
CA TRP A 186 -6.40 -8.46 13.84
C TRP A 186 -7.13 -9.40 14.78
N ASP A 187 -7.66 -10.49 14.23
CA ASP A 187 -8.06 -11.69 15.00
C ASP A 187 -7.09 -12.83 14.70
N LEU A 188 -6.06 -12.96 15.54
CA LEU A 188 -4.95 -13.90 15.35
C LEU A 188 -5.14 -15.22 16.11
N LYS A 189 -6.38 -15.55 16.49
CA LYS A 189 -6.69 -16.78 17.24
C LYS A 189 -6.40 -18.03 16.42
N ASP A 190 -6.68 -17.98 15.12
CA ASP A 190 -6.44 -19.08 14.20
C ASP A 190 -5.17 -18.86 13.38
N SER A 191 -4.47 -19.94 13.07
CA SER A 191 -3.25 -19.88 12.27
C SER A 191 -3.57 -19.54 10.80
N ILE A 192 -2.77 -18.69 10.19
CA ILE A 192 -2.87 -18.37 8.75
C ILE A 192 -2.69 -19.60 7.85
N ALA A 193 -1.97 -20.62 8.32
CA ALA A 193 -1.79 -21.87 7.57
C ALA A 193 -2.98 -22.83 7.73
N ASN A 194 -3.87 -22.55 8.70
CA ASN A 194 -5.01 -23.38 9.01
C ASN A 194 -6.18 -22.57 9.58
N PRO A 195 -6.77 -21.63 8.81
CA PRO A 195 -7.92 -20.85 9.26
C PRO A 195 -9.23 -21.67 9.18
N ASN A 196 -9.24 -22.89 9.73
CA ASN A 196 -10.30 -23.94 9.69
C ASN A 196 -10.10 -25.11 8.67
N GLY A 197 -8.89 -25.57 8.42
CA GLY A 197 -8.64 -26.83 7.69
C GLY A 197 -8.44 -26.69 6.17
N ALA A 198 -8.57 -25.49 5.62
CA ALA A 198 -8.40 -25.24 4.19
C ALA A 198 -7.55 -23.99 3.91
N PHE A 199 -6.65 -24.11 2.95
CA PHE A 199 -5.62 -23.15 2.54
C PHE A 199 -6.26 -21.94 1.81
N PHE A 200 -6.90 -21.01 2.51
CA PHE A 200 -7.45 -19.79 1.93
C PHE A 200 -6.60 -18.56 2.33
N PHE A 201 -5.75 -18.11 1.41
CA PHE A 201 -4.94 -16.92 1.55
C PHE A 201 -5.72 -15.66 1.11
N LEU A 202 -5.52 -14.55 1.85
CA LEU A 202 -5.93 -13.15 1.59
C LEU A 202 -7.35 -12.64 1.96
N GLY A 203 -8.41 -13.45 2.00
CA GLY A 203 -9.78 -12.91 2.12
C GLY A 203 -10.15 -12.24 3.45
N ASP A 204 -9.68 -12.80 4.57
CA ASP A 204 -10.14 -12.38 5.90
C ASP A 204 -9.47 -11.11 6.45
N TRP A 205 -8.34 -10.68 5.87
CA TRP A 205 -7.60 -9.48 6.28
C TRP A 205 -8.22 -8.17 5.81
N ILE A 206 -9.19 -8.24 4.87
CA ILE A 206 -9.78 -7.10 4.18
C ILE A 206 -11.21 -6.79 4.71
N LYS A 207 -11.65 -7.45 5.79
CA LYS A 207 -13.01 -7.29 6.36
C LYS A 207 -13.37 -5.86 6.83
N GLY A 208 -12.44 -4.91 6.80
CA GLY A 208 -12.65 -3.50 7.13
C GLY A 208 -13.22 -2.61 6.01
N ILE A 209 -13.40 -3.09 4.77
CA ILE A 209 -14.05 -2.28 3.72
C ILE A 209 -15.57 -2.21 3.99
N LYS A 210 -15.99 -1.33 4.89
CA LYS A 210 -17.34 -0.77 4.82
C LYS A 210 -17.38 0.06 3.54
N SER A 211 -18.29 -0.29 2.65
CA SER A 211 -18.77 0.55 1.54
C SER A 211 -19.05 1.97 2.07
N SER A 212 -18.07 2.86 1.99
CA SER A 212 -18.34 4.29 1.99
C SER A 212 -19.02 4.56 0.65
N HIS A 213 -20.32 4.81 0.70
CA HIS A 213 -21.00 5.57 -0.33
C HIS A 213 -20.27 6.91 -0.45
N VAL A 214 -19.39 7.01 -1.44
CA VAL A 214 -18.88 8.29 -1.94
C VAL A 214 -19.77 8.62 -3.14
N LEU A 215 -20.32 9.83 -3.11
CA LEU A 215 -21.03 10.48 -4.20
C LEU A 215 -20.23 10.47 -5.51
#